data_AF-A0A957L4J1-F1
#
_entry.id   AF-A0A957L4J1-F1
#
_cell.length_a   1.000
_cell.length_b   1.000
_cell.length_c   1.000
_cell.angle_alpha   90.00
_cell.angle_beta   90.00
_cell.angle_gamma   90.00
#
_symmetry.space_group_name_H-M   'P 1'
#
loop_
_entity.id
_entity.type
_entity.pdbx_description
1 polymer ?
#
loop_
_entity_poly.entity_id
_entity_poly.type
_entity_poly.pdbx_seq_one_letter_code
_entity_poly.pdbx_strand_id
1 'polypeptide(L)'
;MSHNEKKDDKKNNVPEFTPEMPTDQAVTTQHQFTIGGQTLSYTATAGNIVLKEEDGKPKATIFYIAYTLDGVENLADRPLTFSFNGG
;
A
#
# COMPACT_ATOMS: atom_id res chain seq x y z
N MET A 1 -55.16 -8.90 -34.07
CA MET A 1 -54.80 -7.82 -33.13
C MET A 1 -55.13 -8.38 -31.75
N SER A 2 -54.22 -8.67 -30.84
CA SER A 2 -53.11 -7.86 -30.37
C SER A 2 -51.95 -8.76 -29.95
N HIS A 3 -50.76 -8.46 -30.46
CA HIS A 3 -49.53 -8.76 -29.73
C HIS A 3 -49.58 -7.97 -28.42
N ASN A 4 -49.18 -8.56 -27.30
CA ASN A 4 -48.55 -7.77 -26.25
C ASN A 4 -47.43 -8.57 -25.61
N GLU A 5 -46.24 -8.01 -25.77
CA GLU A 5 -44.94 -8.56 -25.44
C GLU A 5 -44.77 -8.79 -23.93
N LYS A 6 -44.10 -9.89 -23.58
CA LYS A 6 -43.31 -9.94 -22.35
C LYS A 6 -42.27 -8.82 -22.45
N LYS A 7 -42.41 -7.76 -21.65
CA LYS A 7 -41.27 -6.88 -21.36
C LYS A 7 -40.46 -7.56 -20.27
N ASP A 8 -39.36 -8.15 -20.69
CA ASP A 8 -38.29 -8.60 -19.82
C ASP A 8 -37.79 -7.42 -18.98
N ASP A 9 -37.99 -7.50 -17.66
CA ASP A 9 -37.29 -6.65 -16.70
C ASP A 9 -35.80 -6.99 -16.75
N LYS A 10 -35.07 -6.34 -17.67
CA LYS A 10 -33.61 -6.29 -17.60
C LYS A 10 -33.22 -5.59 -16.31
N LYS A 11 -32.99 -6.37 -15.25
CA LYS A 11 -32.15 -5.95 -14.12
C LYS A 11 -30.83 -5.48 -14.71
N ASN A 12 -30.63 -4.17 -14.68
CA ASN A 12 -29.34 -3.56 -14.99
C ASN A 12 -28.35 -4.06 -13.94
N ASN A 13 -27.57 -5.09 -14.28
CA ASN A 13 -26.39 -5.52 -13.51
C ASN A 13 -25.29 -4.49 -13.71
N VAL A 14 -25.47 -3.29 -13.15
CA VAL A 14 -24.35 -2.40 -12.88
C VAL A 14 -23.67 -3.00 -11.65
N PRO A 15 -22.41 -3.47 -11.72
CA PRO A 15 -21.71 -3.89 -10.53
C PRO A 15 -21.67 -2.73 -9.55
N GLU A 16 -22.25 -2.94 -8.38
CA GLU A 16 -22.23 -1.98 -7.29
C GLU A 16 -20.77 -1.79 -6.85
N PHE A 17 -20.20 -0.61 -7.08
CA PHE A 17 -18.85 -0.29 -6.62
C PHE A 17 -18.90 -0.22 -5.09
N THR A 18 -18.48 -1.30 -4.45
CA THR A 18 -18.27 -1.31 -3.01
C THR A 18 -16.81 -0.93 -2.79
N PRO A 19 -16.48 0.26 -2.27
CA PRO A 19 -15.10 0.60 -2.00
C PRO A 19 -14.53 -0.40 -0.99
N GLU A 20 -13.44 -1.07 -1.37
CA GLU A 20 -12.71 -1.94 -0.45
C GLU A 20 -12.19 -1.12 0.73
N MET A 21 -12.31 -1.67 1.94
CA MET A 21 -11.75 -1.00 3.12
C MET A 21 -10.23 -0.93 3.01
N PRO A 22 -9.60 0.21 3.37
CA PRO A 22 -8.15 0.31 3.40
C PRO A 22 -7.55 -0.79 4.28
N THR A 23 -6.55 -1.49 3.77
CA THR A 23 -5.77 -2.47 4.52
C THR A 23 -4.28 -2.15 4.41
N ASP A 24 -3.49 -2.63 5.38
CA ASP A 24 -2.04 -2.53 5.30
C ASP A 24 -1.55 -3.45 4.18
N GLN A 25 -0.87 -2.86 3.21
CA GLN A 25 -0.30 -3.56 2.06
C GLN A 25 1.14 -3.11 1.88
N ALA A 26 2.03 -4.04 1.52
CA ALA A 26 3.42 -3.74 1.28
C ALA A 26 3.99 -4.61 0.15
N VAL A 27 4.89 -4.02 -0.63
CA VAL A 27 5.68 -4.69 -1.66
C VAL A 27 7.15 -4.51 -1.35
N THR A 28 7.90 -5.61 -1.38
CA THR A 28 9.33 -5.63 -1.07
C THR A 28 10.14 -6.02 -2.30
N THR A 29 11.26 -5.33 -2.51
CA THR A 29 12.21 -5.56 -3.60
C THR A 29 13.64 -5.41 -3.10
N GLN A 30 14.60 -6.07 -3.76
CA GLN A 30 16.03 -6.01 -3.42
C GLN A 30 16.81 -5.28 -4.51
N HIS A 31 17.75 -4.43 -4.10
CA HIS A 31 18.50 -3.55 -4.99
C HIS A 31 19.95 -3.39 -4.53
N GLN A 32 20.78 -2.83 -5.40
CA GLN A 32 22.14 -2.40 -5.05
C GLN A 32 22.37 -0.97 -5.53
N PHE A 33 23.17 -0.23 -4.78
CA PHE A 33 23.58 1.12 -5.14
C PHE A 33 25.03 1.38 -4.71
N THR A 34 25.79 2.09 -5.55
CA THR A 34 27.19 2.44 -5.27
C THR A 34 27.31 3.92 -4.92
N ILE A 35 27.88 4.22 -3.76
CA ILE A 35 28.14 5.59 -3.29
C ILE A 35 29.51 5.67 -2.64
N GLY A 36 30.29 6.71 -2.98
CA GLY A 36 31.64 6.89 -2.42
C GLY A 36 32.58 5.69 -2.64
N GLY A 37 32.40 4.95 -3.75
CA GLY A 37 33.19 3.75 -4.06
C GLY A 37 32.76 2.47 -3.32
N GLN A 38 31.71 2.53 -2.49
CA GLN A 38 31.17 1.38 -1.76
C GLN A 38 29.84 0.94 -2.38
N THR A 39 29.67 -0.35 -2.63
CA THR A 39 28.40 -0.93 -3.07
C THR A 39 27.60 -1.40 -1.87
N LEU A 40 26.36 -0.92 -1.76
CA LEU A 40 25.42 -1.24 -0.70
C LEU A 40 24.28 -2.07 -1.29
N SER A 41 24.07 -3.28 -0.77
CA SER A 41 22.86 -4.07 -1.04
C SER A 41 21.79 -3.68 -0.02
N TYR A 42 20.57 -3.43 -0.49
CA TYR A 42 19.47 -3.02 0.37
C TYR A 42 18.13 -3.58 -0.10
N THR A 43 17.26 -3.79 0.88
CA THR A 43 15.87 -4.15 0.68
C THR A 43 15.00 -2.89 0.77
N ALA A 44 14.21 -2.61 -0.27
CA ALA A 44 13.23 -1.53 -0.32
C ALA A 44 11.81 -2.09 -0.14
N THR A 45 11.08 -1.58 0.84
CA THR A 45 9.67 -1.92 1.09
C THR A 45 8.81 -0.68 0.94
N ALA A 46 7.88 -0.69 -0.01
CA ALA A 46 6.89 0.36 -0.19
C ALA A 46 5.53 -0.15 0.27
N GLY A 47 4.77 0.66 1.01
CA GLY A 47 3.49 0.20 1.52
C GLY A 47 2.63 1.28 2.14
N ASN A 48 1.52 0.82 2.71
CA ASN A 48 0.50 1.64 3.35
C ASN A 48 0.32 1.20 4.81
N ILE A 49 0.16 2.18 5.70
CA ILE A 49 -0.23 1.99 7.09
C ILE A 49 -1.58 2.65 7.28
N VAL A 50 -2.59 1.87 7.69
CA VAL A 50 -3.94 2.34 7.98
C VAL A 50 -4.01 2.78 9.43
N LEU A 51 -4.17 4.09 9.64
CA LEU A 51 -4.49 4.65 10.94
C LEU A 51 -5.96 4.40 11.25
N LYS A 52 -6.25 3.88 12.43
CA LYS A 52 -7.61 3.57 12.88
C LYS A 52 -8.03 4.52 14.01
N GLU A 53 -9.31 4.85 14.06
CA GLU A 53 -9.93 5.48 15.23
C GLU A 53 -10.02 4.49 16.42
N GLU A 54 -10.39 4.98 17.59
CA GLU A 54 -10.58 4.15 18.80
C GLU A 54 -11.62 3.03 18.59
N ASP A 55 -12.64 3.26 17.76
CA ASP A 55 -13.67 2.27 17.42
C ASP A 55 -13.22 1.26 16.34
N GLY A 56 -11.97 1.35 15.89
CA GLY A 56 -11.34 0.45 14.92
C GLY A 56 -11.61 0.81 13.45
N LYS A 57 -12.39 1.86 13.16
CA LYS A 57 -12.63 2.30 11.78
C LYS A 57 -11.39 2.97 11.18
N PRO A 58 -11.08 2.74 9.89
CA PRO A 58 -10.02 3.47 9.20
C PRO A 58 -10.27 4.99 9.24
N LYS A 59 -9.26 5.75 9.68
CA LYS A 59 -9.23 7.21 9.72
C LYS A 59 -8.46 7.79 8.54
N ALA A 60 -7.28 7.22 8.28
CA ALA A 60 -6.35 7.72 7.27
C ALA A 60 -5.39 6.61 6.83
N THR A 61 -4.72 6.83 5.70
CA THR A 61 -3.68 5.93 5.19
C THR A 61 -2.40 6.72 4.99
N ILE A 62 -1.29 6.23 5.55
CA ILE A 62 0.05 6.76 5.32
C ILE A 62 0.76 5.85 4.32
N PHE A 63 1.18 6.40 3.18
CA PHE A 63 2.12 5.72 2.29
C PHE A 63 3.56 5.92 2.79
N TYR A 64 4.37 4.87 2.74
CA TYR A 64 5.77 4.91 3.14
C TYR A 64 6.66 4.13 2.17
N ILE A 65 7.96 4.44 2.21
CA ILE A 65 9.03 3.61 1.67
C ILE A 65 10.09 3.45 2.74
N ALA A 66 10.44 2.20 3.06
CA ALA A 66 11.51 1.85 3.99
C ALA A 66 12.69 1.23 3.22
N TYR A 67 13.88 1.77 3.44
CA TYR A 67 15.13 1.24 2.90
C TYR A 67 15.96 0.64 4.03
N THR A 68 16.20 -0.67 3.96
CA THR A 68 16.95 -1.40 4.98
C THR A 68 18.23 -1.94 4.35
N LEU A 69 19.38 -1.59 4.93
CA LEU A 69 20.66 -2.13 4.48
C LEU A 69 20.75 -3.62 4.82
N ASP A 70 21.16 -4.43 3.84
CA ASP A 70 21.32 -5.87 4.03
C ASP A 70 22.69 -6.20 4.65
N GLY A 71 22.83 -7.40 5.22
CA GLY A 71 24.12 -7.91 5.73
C GLY A 71 24.62 -7.23 7.01
N VAL A 72 23.72 -6.59 7.78
CA VAL A 72 24.04 -5.96 9.06
C VAL A 72 24.05 -7.02 10.17
N GLU A 73 25.13 -7.12 10.94
CA GLU A 73 25.26 -8.11 12.02
C GLU A 73 24.25 -7.90 13.16
N ASN A 74 24.06 -6.65 13.60
CA ASN A 74 23.08 -6.28 14.61
C ASN A 74 22.20 -5.11 14.14
N LEU A 75 20.95 -5.41 13.80
CA LEU A 75 19.99 -4.39 13.35
C LEU A 75 19.61 -3.40 14.46
N ALA A 76 19.65 -3.81 15.74
CA ALA A 76 19.24 -2.96 16.86
C ALA A 76 20.19 -1.77 17.08
N ASP A 77 21.45 -1.90 16.67
CA ASP A 77 22.45 -0.84 16.81
C ASP A 77 22.38 0.19 15.67
N ARG A 78 21.63 -0.10 14.59
CA ARG A 78 21.52 0.84 13.47
C ARG A 78 20.54 1.97 13.77
N PRO A 79 20.94 3.23 13.61
CA PRO A 79 20.01 4.35 13.72
C PRO A 79 18.88 4.25 12.69
N LEU A 80 17.67 4.60 13.12
CA LEU A 80 16.50 4.75 12.26
C LEU A 80 16.27 6.22 11.96
N THR A 81 16.21 6.56 10.67
CA THR A 81 15.93 7.91 10.20
C THR A 81 14.57 7.93 9.51
N PHE A 82 13.71 8.85 9.93
CA PHE A 82 12.48 9.18 9.21
C PHE A 82 12.68 10.50 8.45
N SER A 83 12.28 10.51 7.18
CA SER A 83 12.30 11.70 6.34
C SER A 83 10.90 11.97 5.81
N PHE A 84 10.45 13.20 5.98
CA PHE A 84 9.17 13.69 5.48
C PHE A 84 9.45 14.93 4.65
N ASN A 85 8.88 14.98 3.45
CA ASN A 85 8.88 16.21 2.67
C ASN A 85 7.82 17.15 3.26
N GLY A 86 8.12 18.44 3.37
CA GLY A 86 7.15 19.48 3.75
C GLY A 86 6.47 20.10 2.53
N GLY A 87 5.57 21.07 2.79
CA GLY A 87 4.84 21.83 1.78
C GLY A 87 3.49 22.30 2.29
#